data_AF-A0A358DEK3-F1
#
_entry.id   AF-A0A358DEK3-F1
#
_cell.length_a   1.000
_cell.length_b   1.000
_cell.length_c   1.000
_cell.angle_alpha   90.00
_cell.angle_beta   90.00
_cell.angle_gamma   90.00
#
_symmetry.space_group_name_H-M   'P 1'
#
loop_
_entity.id
_entity.type
_entity.pdbx_description
1 polymer ?
#
loop_
_entity_poly.entity_id
_entity_poly.type
_entity_poly.pdbx_seq_one_letter_code
_entity_poly.pdbx_strand_id
1 'polypeptide(L)'
;KKLSVKDHFFYWPNKLNLPQTTVQTSVKYADGKYTVTLTSKKLAKDVFIEIPVMGAKFTDNFIDLLPGEKKVIEITSPELKASAKTPVTVRHIRETY
;
A
#
# COMPACT_ATOMS: atom_id res chain seq x y z
N LYS A 1 0.09 -8.39 -23.46
CA LYS A 1 -0.54 -7.44 -22.52
C LYS A 1 -1.19 -8.24 -21.40
N LYS A 2 -0.80 -8.05 -20.13
CA LYS A 2 -1.46 -8.72 -18.99
C LYS A 2 -2.84 -8.08 -18.81
N LEU A 3 -3.91 -8.87 -18.80
CA LEU A 3 -5.29 -8.37 -18.72
C LEU A 3 -5.93 -8.60 -17.35
N SER A 4 -5.60 -9.72 -16.70
CA SER A 4 -6.08 -10.06 -15.36
C SER A 4 -5.03 -10.89 -14.62
N VAL A 5 -5.05 -10.78 -13.30
CA VAL A 5 -4.17 -11.46 -12.34
C VAL A 5 -5.00 -11.73 -11.10
N LYS A 6 -4.76 -12.88 -10.46
CA LYS A 6 -5.34 -13.19 -9.17
C LYS A 6 -4.32 -13.95 -8.34
N ASP A 7 -4.07 -13.45 -7.14
CA ASP A 7 -3.30 -14.18 -6.14
C ASP A 7 -4.25 -15.10 -5.37
N HIS A 8 -3.82 -16.34 -5.15
CA HIS A 8 -4.60 -17.35 -4.44
C HIS A 8 -3.79 -17.95 -3.30
N PHE A 9 -4.40 -18.00 -2.12
CA PHE A 9 -3.81 -18.53 -0.89
C PHE A 9 -4.59 -19.78 -0.45
N PHE A 10 -3.87 -20.84 -0.10
CA PHE A 10 -4.44 -22.15 0.21
C PHE A 10 -4.99 -22.28 1.66
N TYR A 11 -4.81 -21.26 2.49
CA TYR A 11 -5.26 -21.23 3.87
C TYR A 11 -5.97 -19.92 4.19
N TRP A 12 -6.82 -19.96 5.22
CA TRP A 12 -7.41 -18.77 5.81
C TRP A 12 -6.33 -17.79 6.32
N PRO A 13 -6.57 -16.46 6.28
CA PRO A 13 -5.55 -15.47 6.65
C PRO A 13 -4.90 -15.70 8.03
N ASN A 14 -5.70 -16.09 9.03
CA ASN A 14 -5.23 -16.40 10.39
C ASN A 14 -4.47 -17.74 10.52
N LYS A 15 -4.39 -18.53 9.46
CA LYS A 15 -3.62 -19.79 9.38
C LYS A 15 -2.41 -19.66 8.45
N LEU A 16 -2.22 -18.50 7.81
CA LEU A 16 -1.03 -18.23 7.01
C LEU A 16 0.16 -17.97 7.92
N ASN A 17 1.26 -18.67 7.66
CA ASN A 17 2.56 -18.36 8.26
C ASN A 17 3.20 -17.18 7.53
N LEU A 18 2.64 -15.98 7.74
CA LEU A 18 3.09 -14.77 7.04
C LEU A 18 4.51 -14.39 7.47
N PRO A 19 5.39 -14.05 6.50
CA PRO A 19 6.75 -13.70 6.82
C PRO A 19 6.83 -12.32 7.48
N GLN A 20 7.72 -12.18 8.46
CA GLN A 20 8.17 -10.87 8.94
C GLN A 20 8.86 -10.12 7.80
N THR A 21 8.37 -8.91 7.51
CA THR A 21 8.87 -8.05 6.44
C THR A 21 8.61 -6.58 6.75
N THR A 22 9.26 -5.71 6.00
CA THR A 22 9.07 -4.26 6.08
C THR A 22 8.73 -3.79 4.67
N VAL A 23 7.64 -3.03 4.54
CA VAL A 23 7.30 -2.37 3.28
C VAL A 23 8.14 -1.10 3.15
N GLN A 24 9.02 -1.06 2.16
CA GLN A 24 9.73 0.16 1.81
C GLN A 24 8.77 1.09 1.08
N THR A 25 8.64 2.32 1.60
CA THR A 25 7.68 3.31 1.12
C THR A 25 8.42 4.58 0.70
N SER A 26 8.11 5.08 -0.50
CA SER A 26 8.58 6.39 -0.98
C SER A 26 7.39 7.21 -1.43
N VAL A 27 7.28 8.44 -0.95
CA VAL A 27 6.17 9.34 -1.29
C VAL A 27 6.69 10.55 -2.04
N LYS A 28 6.12 10.80 -3.21
CA LYS A 28 6.26 12.06 -3.94
C LYS A 28 5.05 12.93 -3.65
N TYR A 29 5.29 14.12 -3.11
CA TYR A 29 4.25 15.05 -2.70
C TYR A 29 4.02 16.09 -3.80
N ALA A 30 2.77 16.27 -4.21
CA ALA A 30 2.32 17.35 -5.07
C ALA A 30 0.96 17.88 -4.57
N ASP A 31 0.61 19.09 -4.98
CA ASP A 31 -0.71 19.66 -4.69
C ASP A 31 -1.80 18.80 -5.35
N GLY A 32 -2.83 18.43 -4.58
CA GLY A 32 -3.94 17.60 -5.03
C GLY A 32 -3.64 16.10 -5.17
N LYS A 33 -2.36 15.69 -5.19
CA LYS A 33 -1.96 14.30 -5.47
C LYS A 33 -0.64 13.91 -4.81
N TYR A 34 -0.64 12.79 -4.09
CA TYR A 34 0.58 12.13 -3.65
C TYR A 34 0.78 10.82 -4.42
N THR A 35 2.02 10.52 -4.81
CA THR A 35 2.38 9.24 -5.46
C THR A 35 3.20 8.40 -4.50
N VAL A 36 2.64 7.28 -4.06
CA VAL A 36 3.23 6.35 -3.10
C VAL A 36 3.78 5.15 -3.85
N THR A 37 5.09 4.91 -3.72
CA THR A 37 5.76 3.71 -4.26
C THR A 37 6.06 2.76 -3.13
N LEU A 38 5.60 1.51 -3.27
CA LEU A 38 5.77 0.44 -2.31
C LEU A 38 6.60 -0.70 -2.91
N THR A 39 7.52 -1.25 -2.12
CA THR A 39 8.22 -2.51 -2.41
C THR A 39 8.40 -3.30 -1.12
N SER A 40 8.52 -4.62 -1.24
CA SER A 40 8.86 -5.48 -0.10
C SER A 40 9.73 -6.64 -0.54
N LYS A 41 10.62 -7.12 0.34
CA LYS A 41 11.48 -8.29 0.08
C LYS A 41 10.73 -9.62 0.23
N LYS A 42 9.61 -9.63 0.96
CA LYS A 42 8.75 -10.80 1.19
C LYS A 42 7.28 -10.40 1.02
N LEU A 43 6.37 -11.36 1.03
CA LEU A 43 4.93 -11.08 0.96
C LEU A 43 4.53 -10.14 2.11
N ALA A 44 4.00 -8.98 1.77
CA ALA A 44 3.20 -8.16 2.68
C ALA A 44 1.73 -8.33 2.28
N LYS A 45 0.95 -8.99 3.14
CA LYS A 45 -0.43 -9.39 2.89
C LYS A 45 -1.40 -8.28 3.28
N ASP A 46 -2.36 -7.99 2.41
CA ASP A 46 -3.43 -6.98 2.58
C ASP A 46 -2.85 -5.63 3.06
N VAL A 47 -1.88 -5.12 2.32
CA VAL A 47 -1.26 -3.82 2.56
C VAL A 47 -2.33 -2.73 2.52
N PHE A 48 -2.43 -2.00 3.62
CA PHE A 48 -3.35 -0.91 3.82
C PHE A 48 -2.57 0.40 3.91
N ILE A 49 -2.95 1.35 3.07
CA ILE A 49 -2.41 2.71 3.06
C ILE A 49 -3.44 3.64 3.69
N GLU A 50 -3.00 4.39 4.70
CA GLU A 50 -3.81 5.32 5.48
C GLU A 50 -3.26 6.74 5.34
N ILE A 51 -4.17 7.71 5.25
CA ILE A 51 -3.87 9.13 5.29
C ILE A 51 -4.96 9.85 6.10
N PRO A 52 -4.63 10.84 6.95
CA PRO A 52 -5.61 11.57 7.76
C PRO A 52 -6.34 12.64 6.94
N VAL A 53 -6.86 12.27 5.76
CA VAL A 53 -7.59 13.17 4.86
C VAL A 53 -8.88 12.47 4.46
N MET A 54 -10.00 12.98 4.95
CA MET A 54 -11.31 12.42 4.68
C MET A 54 -11.63 12.50 3.19
N GLY A 55 -12.22 11.44 2.64
CA GLY A 55 -12.61 11.38 1.23
C GLY A 55 -11.45 11.31 0.23
N ALA A 56 -10.19 11.14 0.69
CA ALA A 56 -9.07 10.88 -0.21
C ALA A 56 -9.31 9.61 -1.04
N LYS A 57 -9.04 9.70 -2.34
CA LYS A 57 -9.22 8.60 -3.29
C LYS A 57 -7.88 7.93 -3.57
N PHE A 58 -7.90 6.61 -3.71
CA PHE A 58 -6.73 5.81 -4.01
C PHE A 58 -6.94 5.13 -5.36
N THR A 59 -5.92 5.09 -6.21
CA THR A 59 -5.99 4.28 -7.44
C THR A 59 -6.12 2.80 -7.14
N ASP A 60 -5.56 2.37 -6.00
CA ASP A 60 -5.68 1.02 -5.47
C ASP A 60 -5.34 1.06 -3.96
N ASN A 61 -5.91 0.17 -3.15
CA ASN A 61 -5.63 0.02 -1.72
C ASN A 61 -6.08 -1.38 -1.29
N PHE A 62 -5.63 -1.86 -0.13
CA PHE A 62 -5.91 -3.23 0.35
C PHE A 62 -5.39 -4.30 -0.62
N ILE A 63 -4.11 -4.20 -0.98
CA ILE A 63 -3.46 -5.08 -1.96
C ILE A 63 -2.47 -6.04 -1.32
N ASP A 64 -2.24 -7.18 -1.97
CA ASP A 64 -1.06 -7.98 -1.68
C ASP A 64 0.16 -7.39 -2.40
N LEU A 65 1.25 -7.21 -1.65
CA LEU A 65 2.53 -6.80 -2.20
C LEU A 65 3.47 -8.00 -2.23
N LEU A 66 3.65 -8.55 -3.43
CA LEU A 66 4.47 -9.72 -3.66
C LEU A 66 5.97 -9.42 -3.50
N PRO A 67 6.81 -10.43 -3.17
CA PRO A 67 8.24 -10.26 -3.02
C PRO A 67 8.89 -9.65 -4.27
N GLY A 68 9.63 -8.55 -4.10
CA GLY A 68 10.34 -7.86 -5.18
C GLY A 68 9.44 -7.05 -6.12
N GLU A 69 8.12 -7.10 -5.96
CA GLU A 69 7.22 -6.29 -6.77
C GLU A 69 7.27 -4.82 -6.35
N LYS A 70 7.16 -3.94 -7.35
CA LYS A 70 6.95 -2.51 -7.16
C LYS A 70 5.52 -2.14 -7.49
N LYS A 71 4.82 -1.56 -6.52
CA LYS A 71 3.47 -0.99 -6.69
C LYS A 71 3.54 0.52 -6.57
N VAL A 72 2.80 1.21 -7.43
CA VAL A 72 2.65 2.67 -7.42
C VAL A 72 1.18 2.99 -7.24
N ILE A 73 0.87 3.74 -6.19
CA ILE A 73 -0.48 4.12 -5.80
C ILE A 73 -0.56 5.65 -5.83
N GLU A 74 -1.59 6.20 -6.46
CA GLU A 74 -1.88 7.62 -6.38
C GLU A 74 -2.99 7.88 -5.36
N ILE A 75 -2.72 8.79 -4.43
CA ILE A 75 -3.69 9.31 -3.46
C ILE A 75 -4.07 10.71 -3.92
N THR A 76 -5.36 10.97 -4.12
CA THR A 76 -5.87 12.27 -4.59
C THR A 76 -6.89 12.86 -3.62
N SER A 77 -6.73 14.15 -3.32
CA SER A 77 -7.71 14.97 -2.61
C SER A 77 -7.36 16.45 -2.82
N PRO A 78 -8.34 17.34 -3.01
CA PRO A 78 -8.11 18.79 -3.10
C PRO A 78 -7.37 19.39 -1.90
N GLU A 79 -7.45 18.74 -0.74
CA GLU A 79 -6.82 19.18 0.52
C GLU A 79 -5.32 18.88 0.58
N LEU A 80 -4.80 18.01 -0.31
CA LEU A 80 -3.39 17.66 -0.32
C LEU A 80 -2.53 18.82 -0.82
N LYS A 81 -1.50 19.15 -0.04
CA LYS A 81 -0.49 20.14 -0.40
C LYS A 81 0.89 19.53 -0.40
N ALA A 82 1.71 19.87 -1.40
CA ALA A 82 3.08 19.38 -1.51
C ALA A 82 3.93 19.79 -0.29
N SER A 83 3.69 21.01 0.20
CA SER A 83 4.39 21.60 1.34
C SER A 83 4.02 20.96 2.67
N ALA A 84 2.76 20.55 2.85
CA ALA A 84 2.27 19.97 4.08
C ALA A 84 2.86 18.58 4.37
N LYS A 85 3.21 17.83 3.32
CA LYS A 85 3.72 16.45 3.40
C LYS A 85 2.90 15.59 4.38
N THR A 86 1.57 15.63 4.22
CA THR A 86 0.64 14.95 5.13
C THR A 86 1.07 13.48 5.31
N PRO A 87 1.18 12.98 6.56
CA PRO A 87 1.70 11.64 6.81
C PRO A 87 0.91 10.56 6.08
N VAL A 88 1.63 9.66 5.41
CA VAL A 88 1.08 8.44 4.81
C VAL A 88 1.60 7.26 5.62
N THR A 89 0.68 6.49 6.20
CA THR A 89 1.01 5.28 6.97
C THR A 89 0.72 4.06 6.10
N VAL A 90 1.60 3.06 6.18
CA VAL A 90 1.43 1.79 5.46
C VAL A 90 1.48 0.68 6.50
N ARG A 91 0.49 -0.20 6.49
CA ARG A 91 0.36 -1.34 7.41
C ARG A 91 0.10 -2.62 6.64
N HIS A 92 0.38 -3.77 7.23
CA HIS A 92 0.00 -5.08 6.68
C HIS A 92 -0.32 -6.10 7.77
N ILE A 93 -0.98 -7.20 7.40
CA ILE A 93 -1.52 -8.19 8.37
C ILE A 93 -0.48 -8.73 9.35
N ARG A 94 0.77 -8.98 8.90
CA ARG A 94 1.79 -9.51 9.82
C ARG A 94 2.17 -8.55 10.97
N GLU A 95 1.82 -7.27 10.92
CA GLU A 95 2.06 -6.30 12.00
C GLU A 95 0.97 -6.30 13.09
N THR A 96 -0.10 -7.10 12.92
CA THR A 96 -1.25 -7.10 13.85
C THR A 96 -1.23 -8.24 14.87
N TYR A 97 -0.20 -9.09 14.86
CA TYR A 97 0.04 -10.20 15.80
C TYR A 97 1.50 -10.65 15.84
#